data_AF-A0A660V3A6-F1
#
_entry.id   AF-A0A660V3A6-F1
#
_cell.length_a   1.000
_cell.length_b   1.000
_cell.length_c   1.000
_cell.angle_alpha   90.00
_cell.angle_beta   90.00
_cell.angle_gamma   90.00
#
_symmetry.space_group_name_H-M   'P 1'
#
loop_
_entity.id
_entity.type
_entity.pdbx_description
1 polymer ?
#
loop_
_entity_poly.entity_id
_entity_poly.type
_entity_poly.pdbx_seq_one_letter_code
_entity_poly.pdbx_strand_id
1 'polypeptide(L)'
;KGQKVGIRGPYGNGYPVDSFVGKEVLIVGGGVGLAPIRSLFLTLVDRIEDFKSVVCRFGARTPEDLIYKESLFGEWQNIKGVDMKLTVDSASDGWSGNVGVVTTIVKDNDVDIKNSVVVICGPPIMMKFATQQVLGFGFRPEDIYLSMEKNMSCGIGKCGHCMLGKYYVCKDGPVFTYEQVRKYPNIWE
;
A
#
# COMPACT_ATOMS: atom_id res chain seq x y z
N LYS A 1 14.13 -3.83 26.06
CA LYS A 1 13.51 -5.18 26.22
C LYS A 1 13.06 -5.32 27.67
N GLY A 2 11.82 -5.79 27.94
CA GLY A 2 11.28 -5.92 29.32
C GLY A 2 10.43 -4.75 29.83
N GLN A 3 10.25 -3.68 29.03
CA GLN A 3 9.28 -2.62 29.35
C GLN A 3 7.85 -3.13 29.14
N LYS A 4 6.93 -2.70 30.01
CA LYS A 4 5.50 -2.97 29.86
C LYS A 4 4.93 -2.06 28.77
N VAL A 5 4.20 -2.64 27.82
CA VAL A 5 3.50 -1.92 26.75
C VAL A 5 2.03 -2.30 26.78
N GLY A 6 1.14 -1.31 26.81
CA GLY A 6 -0.29 -1.53 26.67
C GLY A 6 -0.67 -1.59 25.20
N ILE A 7 -1.39 -2.64 24.80
CA ILE A 7 -1.88 -2.82 23.43
C ILE A 7 -3.39 -2.94 23.46
N ARG A 8 -4.08 -2.26 22.55
CA ARG A 8 -5.52 -2.41 22.33
C ARG A 8 -5.78 -2.51 20.83
N GLY A 9 -6.56 -3.50 20.44
CA GLY A 9 -6.80 -3.89 19.06
C GLY A 9 -6.96 -5.42 18.94
N PRO A 10 -6.99 -5.97 17.71
CA PRO A 10 -6.90 -5.26 16.42
C PRO A 10 -8.11 -4.34 16.16
N TYR A 11 -7.91 -3.32 15.34
CA TYR A 11 -8.95 -2.37 14.93
C TYR A 11 -9.07 -2.28 13.42
N GLY A 12 -10.16 -1.69 12.96
CA GLY A 12 -10.44 -1.44 11.56
C GLY A 12 -10.73 -2.70 10.75
N ASN A 13 -10.78 -2.50 9.44
CA ASN A 13 -11.02 -3.48 8.40
C ASN A 13 -9.80 -3.51 7.47
N GLY A 14 -9.31 -4.71 7.21
CA GLY A 14 -8.17 -4.96 6.33
C GLY A 14 -8.56 -5.07 4.85
N TYR A 15 -7.60 -5.51 4.03
CA TYR A 15 -7.82 -5.77 2.62
C TYR A 15 -8.70 -7.01 2.42
N PRO A 16 -9.67 -6.99 1.49
CA PRO A 16 -10.54 -8.13 1.20
C PRO A 16 -9.82 -9.15 0.30
N VAL A 17 -8.81 -9.84 0.83
CA VAL A 17 -7.91 -10.73 0.07
C VAL A 17 -8.66 -11.79 -0.74
N ASP A 18 -9.76 -12.34 -0.21
CA ASP A 18 -10.57 -13.34 -0.93
C ASP A 18 -11.20 -12.79 -2.22
N SER A 19 -11.43 -11.47 -2.31
CA SER A 19 -11.91 -10.82 -3.54
C SER A 19 -10.82 -10.62 -4.60
N PHE A 20 -9.56 -10.90 -4.25
CA PHE A 20 -8.40 -10.77 -5.14
C PHE A 20 -8.05 -12.10 -5.82
N VAL A 21 -8.63 -13.22 -5.38
CA VAL A 21 -8.38 -14.56 -5.95
C VAL A 21 -8.59 -14.56 -7.47
N GLY A 22 -7.66 -15.15 -8.21
CA GLY A 22 -7.63 -15.21 -9.68
C GLY A 22 -7.20 -13.92 -10.38
N LYS A 23 -6.89 -12.86 -9.63
CA LYS A 23 -6.41 -11.57 -10.17
C LYS A 23 -4.90 -11.43 -10.00
N GLU A 24 -4.35 -10.43 -10.67
CA GLU A 24 -3.02 -9.90 -10.34
C GLU A 24 -3.16 -8.80 -9.28
N VAL A 25 -2.19 -8.70 -8.37
CA VAL A 25 -2.23 -7.72 -7.28
C VAL A 25 -1.04 -6.78 -7.40
N LEU A 26 -1.29 -5.54 -7.81
CA LEU A 26 -0.29 -4.48 -7.82
C LEU A 26 -0.25 -3.79 -6.44
N ILE A 27 0.92 -3.68 -5.84
CA ILE A 27 1.14 -3.02 -4.56
C ILE A 27 2.10 -1.85 -4.77
N VAL A 28 1.62 -0.65 -4.48
CA VAL A 28 2.42 0.59 -4.52
C VAL A 28 2.61 1.10 -3.10
N GLY A 29 3.86 1.06 -2.63
CA GLY A 29 4.21 1.43 -1.26
C GLY A 29 5.23 2.56 -1.20
N GLY A 30 5.12 3.44 -0.21
CA GLY A 30 6.12 4.50 0.01
C GLY A 30 6.49 4.67 1.48
N GLY A 31 7.80 4.71 1.76
CA GLY A 31 8.38 4.91 3.09
C GLY A 31 7.79 3.95 4.13
N VAL A 32 7.32 4.51 5.26
CA VAL A 32 6.71 3.73 6.35
C VAL A 32 5.38 3.05 5.98
N GLY A 33 4.76 3.41 4.85
CA GLY A 33 3.58 2.71 4.32
C GLY A 33 3.86 1.23 3.99
N LEU A 34 5.13 0.86 3.85
CA LEU A 34 5.52 -0.55 3.72
C LEU A 34 5.25 -1.36 5.00
N ALA A 35 5.21 -0.74 6.18
CA ALA A 35 4.97 -1.42 7.45
C ALA A 35 3.59 -2.10 7.52
N PRO A 36 2.46 -1.40 7.24
CA PRO A 36 1.17 -2.07 7.14
C PRO A 36 1.07 -2.98 5.91
N ILE A 37 1.70 -2.62 4.77
CA ILE A 37 1.72 -3.47 3.57
C ILE A 37 2.36 -4.84 3.86
N ARG A 38 3.37 -4.92 4.73
CA ARG A 38 4.06 -6.18 5.04
C ARG A 38 3.09 -7.30 5.43
N SER A 39 2.07 -7.01 6.23
CA SER A 39 1.07 -8.02 6.62
C SER A 39 0.26 -8.51 5.42
N LEU A 40 -0.15 -7.60 4.54
CA LEU A 40 -0.83 -7.97 3.29
C LEU A 40 0.09 -8.80 2.40
N PHE A 41 1.31 -8.31 2.15
CA PHE A 41 2.29 -8.97 1.28
C PHE A 41 2.57 -10.41 1.74
N LEU A 42 2.83 -10.62 3.03
CA LEU A 42 3.06 -11.96 3.56
C LEU A 42 1.83 -12.86 3.42
N THR A 43 0.62 -12.31 3.57
CA THR A 43 -0.63 -13.07 3.35
C THR A 43 -0.79 -13.47 1.88
N LEU A 44 -0.44 -12.57 0.94
CA LEU A 44 -0.49 -12.85 -0.49
C LEU A 44 0.56 -13.89 -0.90
N VAL A 45 1.76 -13.83 -0.31
CA VAL A 45 2.83 -14.81 -0.54
C VAL A 45 2.45 -16.20 0.00
N ASP A 46 1.87 -16.27 1.19
CA ASP A 46 1.41 -17.52 1.78
C ASP A 46 0.32 -18.21 0.93
N ARG A 47 -0.47 -17.38 0.22
CA ARG A 47 -1.54 -17.81 -0.69
C ARG A 47 -1.22 -17.55 -2.16
N ILE A 48 0.05 -17.57 -2.55
CA ILE A 48 0.47 -17.08 -3.87
C ILE A 48 -0.23 -17.81 -5.04
N GLU A 49 -0.58 -19.08 -4.85
CA GLU A 49 -1.28 -19.91 -5.85
C GLU A 49 -2.75 -19.50 -6.08
N ASP A 50 -3.35 -18.75 -5.14
CA ASP A 50 -4.70 -18.21 -5.30
C ASP A 50 -4.72 -17.00 -6.27
N PHE A 51 -3.56 -16.41 -6.56
CA PHE A 51 -3.42 -15.20 -7.38
C PHE A 51 -2.66 -15.51 -8.67
N LYS A 52 -2.84 -14.68 -9.70
CA LYS A 52 -2.06 -14.79 -10.93
C LYS A 52 -0.61 -14.34 -10.73
N SER A 53 -0.42 -13.22 -10.04
CA SER A 53 0.87 -12.63 -9.71
C SER A 53 0.71 -11.56 -8.63
N VAL A 54 1.81 -11.25 -7.95
CA VAL A 54 1.90 -10.12 -7.01
C VAL A 54 3.02 -9.20 -7.47
N VAL A 55 2.70 -7.96 -7.80
CA VAL A 55 3.64 -6.99 -8.34
C VAL A 55 3.85 -5.87 -7.31
N CYS A 56 5.08 -5.65 -6.88
CA CYS A 56 5.44 -4.69 -5.84
C CYS A 56 6.28 -3.56 -6.44
N ARG A 57 5.87 -2.31 -6.18
CA ARG A 57 6.60 -1.08 -6.51
C ARG A 57 6.75 -0.26 -5.24
N PHE A 58 7.95 -0.25 -4.67
CA PHE A 58 8.21 0.42 -3.40
C PHE A 58 9.19 1.58 -3.55
N GLY A 59 8.90 2.68 -2.88
CA GLY A 59 9.73 3.88 -2.85
C GLY A 59 10.13 4.30 -1.43
N ALA A 60 11.28 4.94 -1.27
CA ALA A 60 11.66 5.68 -0.07
C ALA A 60 12.40 6.98 -0.46
N ARG A 61 12.69 7.88 0.50
CA ARG A 61 13.44 9.10 0.17
C ARG A 61 14.90 8.79 -0.13
N THR A 62 15.54 8.00 0.74
CA THR A 62 16.91 7.51 0.53
C THR A 62 16.99 5.99 0.76
N PRO A 63 18.10 5.33 0.40
CA PRO A 63 18.31 3.91 0.72
C PRO A 63 18.28 3.62 2.22
N GLU A 64 18.61 4.61 3.05
CA GLU A 64 18.60 4.50 4.50
C GLU A 64 17.17 4.34 5.04
N ASP A 65 16.20 5.00 4.40
CA ASP A 65 14.79 5.04 4.78
C ASP A 65 13.98 3.79 4.36
N LEU A 66 14.56 2.88 3.58
CA LEU A 66 13.94 1.59 3.28
C LEU A 66 13.87 0.74 4.53
N ILE A 67 12.67 0.38 4.98
CA ILE A 67 12.46 -0.57 6.08
C ILE A 67 12.48 -2.00 5.55
N TYR A 68 12.84 -2.97 6.40
CA TYR A 68 12.97 -4.39 6.02
C TYR A 68 14.01 -4.67 4.93
N LYS A 69 15.15 -3.95 4.94
CA LYS A 69 16.21 -4.08 3.91
C LYS A 69 16.65 -5.52 3.66
N GLU A 70 16.89 -6.29 4.72
CA GLU A 70 17.30 -7.69 4.60
C GLU A 70 16.31 -8.48 3.74
N SER A 71 15.01 -8.33 3.99
CA SER A 71 13.97 -8.98 3.19
C SER A 71 13.81 -8.40 1.79
N LEU A 72 13.81 -7.06 1.67
CA LEU A 72 13.63 -6.35 0.40
C LEU A 72 14.74 -6.61 -0.61
N PHE A 73 15.98 -6.80 -0.16
CA PHE A 73 17.12 -7.13 -1.01
C PHE A 73 17.48 -8.62 -0.99
N GLY A 74 16.82 -9.39 -0.12
CA GLY A 74 17.07 -10.82 0.09
C GLY A 74 15.92 -11.69 -0.41
N GLU A 75 15.27 -12.38 0.52
CA GLU A 75 14.35 -13.47 0.18
C GLU A 75 13.15 -13.02 -0.65
N TRP A 76 12.65 -11.79 -0.48
CA TRP A 76 11.47 -11.32 -1.22
C TRP A 76 11.69 -11.11 -2.71
N GLN A 77 12.93 -10.90 -3.14
CA GLN A 77 13.29 -10.78 -4.57
C GLN A 77 13.19 -12.11 -5.33
N ASN A 78 13.21 -13.24 -4.60
CA ASN A 78 13.33 -14.57 -5.19
C ASN A 78 12.04 -15.39 -5.07
N ILE A 79 10.94 -14.80 -4.60
CA ILE A 79 9.66 -15.49 -4.44
C ILE A 79 9.01 -15.68 -5.82
N LYS A 80 8.78 -16.93 -6.20
CA LYS A 80 8.06 -17.26 -7.44
C LYS A 80 6.64 -16.66 -7.40
N GLY A 81 6.25 -15.97 -8.46
CA GLY A 81 4.95 -15.29 -8.54
C GLY A 81 4.96 -13.85 -8.00
N VAL A 82 6.10 -13.38 -7.49
CA VAL A 82 6.30 -11.99 -7.06
C VAL A 82 7.26 -11.28 -8.01
N ASP A 83 6.91 -10.07 -8.45
CA ASP A 83 7.81 -9.14 -9.14
C ASP A 83 7.98 -7.86 -8.30
N MET A 84 9.19 -7.59 -7.81
CA MET A 84 9.46 -6.46 -6.93
C MET A 84 10.47 -5.48 -7.52
N LYS A 85 10.14 -4.19 -7.49
CA LYS A 85 11.05 -3.09 -7.84
C LYS A 85 11.07 -2.04 -6.74
N LEU A 86 12.27 -1.53 -6.48
CA LEU A 86 12.54 -0.52 -5.47
C LEU A 86 13.07 0.76 -6.15
N THR A 87 12.71 1.91 -5.61
CA THR A 87 13.25 3.21 -6.00
C THR A 87 13.50 4.09 -4.79
N VAL A 88 14.41 5.05 -4.94
CA VAL A 88 14.65 6.09 -3.93
C VAL A 88 14.61 7.46 -4.58
N ASP A 89 14.10 8.47 -3.88
CA ASP A 89 14.05 9.84 -4.42
C ASP A 89 15.46 10.41 -4.63
N SER A 90 16.40 10.09 -3.72
CA SER A 90 17.79 10.50 -3.76
C SER A 90 18.71 9.31 -3.44
N ALA A 91 19.66 9.05 -4.33
CA ALA A 91 20.66 8.00 -4.15
C ALA A 91 21.80 8.47 -3.24
N SER A 92 22.29 7.56 -2.40
CA SER A 92 23.56 7.68 -1.67
C SER A 92 24.63 6.77 -2.31
N ASP A 93 25.90 6.97 -1.94
CA ASP A 93 27.00 6.14 -2.43
C ASP A 93 26.73 4.64 -2.18
N GLY A 94 26.73 3.84 -3.25
CA GLY A 94 26.45 2.41 -3.19
C GLY A 94 25.03 2.00 -3.59
N TRP A 95 24.13 2.94 -3.88
CA TRP A 95 22.83 2.62 -4.47
C TRP A 95 22.94 2.26 -5.95
N SER A 96 22.43 1.09 -6.33
CA SER A 96 22.41 0.60 -7.73
C SER A 96 21.00 0.41 -8.30
N GLY A 97 19.96 0.71 -7.52
CA GLY A 97 18.56 0.56 -7.93
C GLY A 97 18.01 1.78 -8.67
N ASN A 98 16.69 1.82 -8.84
CA ASN A 98 16.03 2.94 -9.50
C ASN A 98 16.12 4.23 -8.68
N VAL A 99 16.11 5.38 -9.35
CA VAL A 99 16.11 6.71 -8.73
C VAL A 99 14.93 7.52 -9.24
N GLY A 100 14.20 8.14 -8.32
CA GLY A 100 12.99 8.91 -8.55
C GLY A 100 11.81 8.43 -7.69
N VAL A 101 10.72 9.20 -7.73
CA VAL A 101 9.49 8.89 -7.00
C VAL A 101 8.88 7.56 -7.45
N VAL A 102 8.16 6.85 -6.58
CA VAL A 102 7.62 5.50 -6.86
C VAL A 102 6.77 5.41 -8.14
N THR A 103 6.10 6.51 -8.52
CA THR A 103 5.31 6.55 -9.75
C THR A 103 6.14 6.35 -11.01
N THR A 104 7.46 6.64 -11.00
CA THR A 104 8.34 6.42 -12.16
C THR A 104 8.52 4.94 -12.49
N ILE A 105 8.44 4.05 -11.50
CA ILE A 105 8.62 2.60 -11.66
C ILE A 105 7.31 1.83 -11.77
N VAL A 106 6.17 2.49 -11.58
CA VAL A 106 4.82 1.92 -11.80
C VAL A 106 4.45 2.10 -13.27
N LYS A 107 4.20 1.00 -13.99
CA LYS A 107 3.94 0.98 -15.44
C LYS A 107 2.56 0.37 -15.75
N ASP A 108 2.00 0.71 -16.91
CA ASP A 108 0.71 0.20 -17.39
C ASP A 108 0.77 -1.29 -17.80
N ASN A 109 1.96 -1.79 -18.11
CA ASN A 109 2.23 -3.19 -18.41
C ASN A 109 2.72 -4.00 -17.20
N ASP A 110 2.69 -3.43 -15.99
CA ASP A 110 3.03 -4.17 -14.77
C ASP A 110 2.03 -5.32 -14.51
N VAL A 111 0.77 -5.15 -14.90
CA VAL A 111 -0.32 -6.13 -14.75
C VAL A 111 -1.36 -6.00 -15.89
N ASP A 112 -2.18 -7.02 -16.10
CA ASP A 112 -3.43 -6.94 -16.85
C ASP A 112 -4.44 -6.12 -16.06
N ILE A 113 -4.57 -4.84 -16.42
CA ILE A 113 -5.44 -3.85 -15.78
C ILE A 113 -6.89 -4.33 -15.65
N LYS A 114 -7.40 -5.11 -16.61
CA LYS A 114 -8.79 -5.59 -16.58
C LYS A 114 -8.99 -6.74 -15.58
N ASN A 115 -7.92 -7.40 -15.17
CA ASN A 115 -7.95 -8.53 -14.26
C ASN A 115 -6.97 -8.34 -13.08
N SER A 116 -6.87 -7.12 -12.58
CA SER A 116 -6.02 -6.79 -11.46
C SER A 116 -6.70 -5.86 -10.47
N VAL A 117 -6.13 -5.80 -9.27
CA VAL A 117 -6.43 -4.78 -8.25
C VAL A 117 -5.14 -4.07 -7.90
N VAL A 118 -5.26 -2.84 -7.40
CA VAL A 118 -4.11 -2.08 -6.91
C VAL A 118 -4.31 -1.69 -5.45
N VAL A 119 -3.26 -1.87 -4.66
CA VAL A 119 -3.18 -1.47 -3.26
C VAL A 119 -2.15 -0.36 -3.13
N ILE A 120 -2.52 0.76 -2.52
CA ILE A 120 -1.66 1.93 -2.37
C ILE A 120 -1.59 2.34 -0.90
N CYS A 121 -0.38 2.46 -0.35
CA CYS A 121 -0.17 2.93 1.02
C CYS A 121 1.15 3.69 1.19
N GLY A 122 1.09 4.85 1.83
CA GLY A 122 2.24 5.66 2.23
C GLY A 122 1.87 7.14 2.33
N PRO A 123 2.81 8.08 2.14
CA PRO A 123 2.52 9.51 2.29
C PRO A 123 1.33 9.97 1.41
N PRO A 124 0.43 10.83 1.91
CA PRO A 124 -0.78 11.22 1.17
C PRO A 124 -0.51 11.78 -0.24
N ILE A 125 0.57 12.54 -0.40
CA ILE A 125 0.96 13.09 -1.71
C ILE A 125 1.37 11.99 -2.70
N MET A 126 2.05 10.94 -2.22
CA MET A 126 2.43 9.79 -3.03
C MET A 126 1.20 8.96 -3.39
N MET A 127 0.30 8.71 -2.44
CA MET A 127 -0.97 8.02 -2.71
C MET A 127 -1.82 8.75 -3.75
N LYS A 128 -1.89 10.09 -3.69
CA LYS A 128 -2.60 10.92 -4.66
C LYS A 128 -2.07 10.72 -6.08
N PHE A 129 -0.76 10.88 -6.29
CA PHE A 129 -0.17 10.76 -7.63
C PHE A 129 -0.19 9.32 -8.14
N ALA A 130 0.06 8.32 -7.29
CA ALA A 130 -0.06 6.92 -7.65
C ALA A 130 -1.50 6.58 -8.09
N THR A 131 -2.51 7.04 -7.34
CA THR A 131 -3.94 6.87 -7.68
C THR A 131 -4.27 7.52 -9.03
N GLN A 132 -3.82 8.75 -9.27
CA GLN A 132 -4.04 9.43 -10.54
C GLN A 132 -3.38 8.69 -11.72
N GLN A 133 -2.17 8.16 -11.52
CA GLN A 133 -1.45 7.44 -12.55
C GLN A 133 -2.16 6.13 -12.92
N VAL A 134 -2.58 5.31 -11.95
CA VAL A 134 -3.28 4.05 -12.24
C VAL A 134 -4.67 4.28 -12.83
N LEU A 135 -5.36 5.37 -12.47
CA LEU A 135 -6.57 5.79 -13.16
C LEU A 135 -6.28 6.12 -14.64
N GLY A 136 -5.17 6.80 -14.91
CA GLY A 136 -4.71 7.09 -16.28
C GLY A 136 -4.38 5.83 -17.08
N PHE A 137 -3.96 4.75 -16.42
CA PHE A 137 -3.76 3.45 -17.06
C PHE A 137 -5.07 2.72 -17.34
N GLY A 138 -6.17 3.08 -16.67
CA GLY A 138 -7.50 2.52 -16.89
C GLY A 138 -8.03 1.65 -15.75
N PHE A 139 -7.40 1.66 -14.58
CA PHE A 139 -7.98 1.02 -13.39
C PHE A 139 -9.32 1.66 -13.03
N ARG A 140 -10.29 0.83 -12.64
CA ARG A 140 -11.57 1.33 -12.15
C ARG A 140 -11.45 1.77 -10.69
N PRO A 141 -12.15 2.84 -10.26
CA PRO A 141 -12.09 3.32 -8.87
C PRO A 141 -12.38 2.27 -7.79
N GLU A 142 -13.21 1.26 -8.10
CA GLU A 142 -13.53 0.15 -7.19
C GLU A 142 -12.40 -0.88 -7.04
N ASP A 143 -11.46 -0.94 -7.98
CA ASP A 143 -10.31 -1.86 -7.95
C ASP A 143 -9.05 -1.21 -7.32
N ILE A 144 -9.14 0.05 -6.90
CA ILE A 144 -8.06 0.82 -6.26
C ILE A 144 -8.31 0.86 -4.75
N TYR A 145 -7.48 0.16 -3.98
CA TYR A 145 -7.54 0.11 -2.52
C TYR A 145 -6.50 1.04 -1.90
N LEU A 146 -6.95 1.89 -0.99
CA LEU A 146 -6.17 2.88 -0.29
C LEU A 146 -6.19 2.58 1.20
N SER A 147 -5.02 2.47 1.83
CA SER A 147 -4.93 2.46 3.30
C SER A 147 -4.84 3.90 3.80
N MET A 148 -5.98 4.44 4.21
CA MET A 148 -6.12 5.83 4.63
C MET A 148 -5.68 6.02 6.09
N GLU A 149 -4.98 7.12 6.35
CA GLU A 149 -4.57 7.53 7.69
C GLU A 149 -5.24 8.86 8.07
N LYS A 150 -5.63 8.98 9.34
CA LYS A 150 -6.15 10.22 9.95
C LYS A 150 -5.75 10.25 11.42
N ASN A 151 -5.81 11.43 12.04
CA ASN A 151 -5.58 11.56 13.48
C ASN A 151 -6.60 10.72 14.27
N MET A 152 -6.09 9.80 15.09
CA MET A 152 -6.92 8.92 15.91
C MET A 152 -6.72 9.23 17.40
N SER A 153 -7.82 9.37 18.14
CA SER A 153 -7.79 9.47 19.59
C SER A 153 -8.44 8.24 20.24
N CYS A 154 -9.73 7.98 19.96
CA CYS A 154 -10.43 6.87 20.60
C CYS A 154 -10.16 5.48 19.99
N GLY A 155 -9.85 5.39 18.69
CA GLY A 155 -9.69 4.12 17.96
C GLY A 155 -10.96 3.26 17.77
N ILE A 156 -12.12 3.69 18.27
CA ILE A 156 -13.35 2.86 18.35
C ILE A 156 -14.60 3.56 17.77
N GLY A 157 -14.43 4.56 16.90
CA GLY A 157 -15.53 5.23 16.20
C GLY A 157 -16.42 6.14 17.06
N LYS A 158 -15.89 6.72 18.15
CA LYS A 158 -16.65 7.61 19.06
C LYS A 158 -16.32 9.10 18.92
N CYS A 159 -15.04 9.43 18.82
CA CYS A 159 -14.58 10.83 18.98
C CYS A 159 -14.59 11.69 17.71
N GLY A 160 -14.83 11.12 16.53
CA GLY A 160 -14.88 11.88 15.26
C GLY A 160 -13.53 12.38 14.68
N HIS A 161 -12.40 12.26 15.40
CA HIS A 161 -11.11 12.80 14.93
C HIS A 161 -10.59 12.16 13.64
N CYS A 162 -10.96 10.89 13.41
CA CYS A 162 -10.55 10.12 12.25
C CYS A 162 -11.62 10.09 11.15
N MET A 163 -12.52 11.09 11.11
CA MET A 163 -13.57 11.11 10.09
C MET A 163 -13.00 11.37 8.70
N LEU A 164 -13.51 10.59 7.75
CA LEU A 164 -13.31 10.76 6.32
C LEU A 164 -14.69 10.73 5.66
N GLY A 165 -15.26 11.92 5.46
CA GLY A 165 -16.66 12.03 5.07
C GLY A 165 -17.60 11.43 6.12
N LYS A 166 -18.32 10.37 5.75
CA LYS A 166 -19.22 9.65 6.66
C LYS A 166 -18.55 8.52 7.44
N TYR A 167 -17.30 8.19 7.13
CA TYR A 167 -16.60 7.03 7.68
C TYR A 167 -15.71 7.42 8.85
N TYR A 168 -15.60 6.56 9.84
CA TYR A 168 -14.55 6.58 10.84
C TYR A 168 -13.39 5.70 10.38
N VAL A 169 -12.23 6.28 10.04
CA VAL A 169 -11.08 5.49 9.55
C VAL A 169 -10.67 4.38 10.54
N CYS A 170 -10.79 4.61 11.85
CA CYS A 170 -10.47 3.59 12.87
C CYS A 170 -11.45 2.40 12.97
N LYS A 171 -12.66 2.53 12.42
CA LYS A 171 -13.74 1.53 12.56
C LYS A 171 -14.18 0.97 11.21
N ASP A 172 -14.39 1.86 10.24
CA ASP A 172 -14.87 1.54 8.90
C ASP A 172 -13.69 1.32 7.93
N GLY A 173 -12.55 1.99 8.17
CA GLY A 173 -11.30 1.79 7.45
C GLY A 173 -10.31 0.92 8.23
N PRO A 174 -8.99 1.05 8.03
CA PRO A 174 -8.31 2.08 7.22
C PRO A 174 -8.35 1.81 5.72
N VAL A 175 -8.65 0.58 5.30
CA VAL A 175 -8.69 0.21 3.88
C VAL A 175 -10.02 0.63 3.27
N PHE A 176 -9.96 1.47 2.24
CA PHE A 176 -11.11 1.87 1.42
C PHE A 176 -10.79 1.69 -0.06
N THR A 177 -11.80 1.41 -0.88
CA THR A 177 -11.68 1.62 -2.32
C THR A 177 -11.69 3.12 -2.62
N TYR A 178 -11.02 3.54 -3.70
CA TYR A 178 -11.06 4.92 -4.14
C TYR A 178 -12.49 5.37 -4.45
N GLU A 179 -13.32 4.50 -5.02
CA GLU A 179 -14.74 4.79 -5.26
C GLU A 179 -15.50 5.21 -3.99
N GLN A 180 -15.24 4.56 -2.85
CA GLN A 180 -15.91 4.90 -1.59
C GLN A 180 -15.59 6.31 -1.10
N VAL A 181 -14.38 6.81 -1.36
CA VAL A 181 -13.85 8.03 -0.74
C VAL A 181 -13.68 9.20 -1.70
N ARG A 182 -13.60 8.98 -3.02
CA ARG A 182 -13.27 10.01 -4.02
C ARG A 182 -14.21 11.22 -4.08
N LYS A 183 -15.43 11.07 -3.57
CA LYS A 183 -16.44 12.15 -3.52
C LYS A 183 -16.21 13.14 -2.38
N TYR A 184 -15.40 12.79 -1.39
CA TYR A 184 -15.12 13.66 -0.27
C TYR A 184 -13.94 14.58 -0.61
N PRO A 185 -13.97 15.86 -0.20
CA PRO A 185 -12.83 16.74 -0.37
C PRO A 185 -11.68 16.28 0.53
N ASN A 186 -10.45 16.67 0.17
CA ASN A 186 -9.29 16.62 1.05
C ASN A 186 -8.96 15.23 1.62
N ILE A 187 -9.23 14.17 0.86
CA ILE A 187 -8.87 12.81 1.27
C ILE A 187 -7.34 12.60 1.37
N TRP A 188 -6.56 13.48 0.74
CA TRP A 188 -5.10 13.48 0.73
C TRP A 188 -4.46 14.44 1.75
N GLU A 189 -5.27 15.09 2.59
CA GLU A 189 -4.78 15.97 3.68
C GLU A 189 -4.62 15.23 5.00
#